data_AF-A0AAW2SUR9-F1
#
_entry.id   AF-A0AAW2SUR9-F1
#
_cell.length_a   1.000
_cell.length_b   1.000
_cell.length_c   1.000
_cell.angle_alpha   90.00
_cell.angle_beta   90.00
_cell.angle_gamma   90.00
#
_symmetry.space_group_name_H-M   'P 1'
#
loop_
_entity.id
_entity.type
_entity.pdbx_description
1 polymer ?
#
loop_
_entity_poly.entity_id
_entity_poly.type
_entity_poly.pdbx_seq_one_letter_code
_entity_poly.pdbx_strand_id
1 'polypeptide(L)'
;MAFAPDGLIEGFYDPDAYNPEEGKFIMGLQFHPERMRKPDSEEFDYPGCPFAYKEFAKAVLAYQKRLNCLTSVPKTLKLDREMEKKRKIIVRSFSLARNIYEGGREINSSKESELEAGAEFLESNTALSLQQETRLKQMGATVRNASSYLERLKLNEEKEQLARKVMGKMPVEQLSDLMSFYHMMGQICSEVLERKLHGIVSEIPS
;
A
#
# COMPACT_ATOMS: atom_id res chain seq x y z
N MET A 1 -22.49 5.12 18.47
CA MET A 1 -21.07 5.47 18.73
C MET A 1 -20.61 4.73 19.98
N ALA A 2 -19.34 4.30 20.02
CA ALA A 2 -18.72 3.63 21.16
C ALA A 2 -17.67 4.56 21.79
N PHE A 3 -17.72 4.69 23.11
CA PHE A 3 -16.87 5.59 23.88
C PHE A 3 -15.99 4.78 24.84
N ALA A 4 -14.74 5.20 24.99
CA ALA A 4 -13.85 4.75 26.06
C ALA A 4 -14.25 5.38 27.41
N PRO A 5 -13.77 4.83 28.55
CA PRO A 5 -14.06 5.36 29.89
C PRO A 5 -13.62 6.83 30.11
N ASP A 6 -12.68 7.33 29.31
CA ASP A 6 -12.18 8.70 29.32
C ASP A 6 -12.99 9.64 28.39
N GLY A 7 -13.98 9.12 27.67
CA GLY A 7 -14.85 9.86 26.76
C GLY A 7 -14.35 9.95 25.33
N LEU A 8 -13.23 9.32 24.96
CA LEU A 8 -12.78 9.24 23.57
C LEU A 8 -13.69 8.34 22.73
N ILE A 9 -13.89 8.71 21.46
CA ILE A 9 -14.67 7.90 20.50
C ILE A 9 -13.77 6.80 19.95
N GLU A 10 -14.05 5.56 20.32
CA GLU A 10 -13.30 4.37 19.88
C GLU A 10 -13.91 3.72 18.63
N GLY A 11 -15.18 3.99 18.38
CA GLY A 11 -15.88 3.48 17.22
C GLY A 11 -17.10 4.28 16.85
N PHE A 12 -17.35 4.40 15.56
CA PHE A 12 -18.58 4.98 15.03
C PHE A 12 -19.30 3.96 14.15
N TYR A 13 -20.62 4.07 14.14
CA TYR A 13 -21.50 3.45 13.17
C TYR A 13 -22.66 4.41 12.95
N ASP A 14 -23.21 4.41 11.75
CA ASP A 14 -24.39 5.21 11.41
C ASP A 14 -25.65 4.34 11.59
N PRO A 15 -26.54 4.63 12.56
CA PRO A 15 -27.73 3.82 12.80
C PRO A 15 -28.66 3.72 11.58
N ASP A 16 -28.71 4.75 10.73
CA ASP A 16 -29.60 4.79 9.57
C ASP A 16 -29.04 3.98 8.38
N ALA A 17 -27.72 3.78 8.37
CA ALA A 17 -26.99 3.06 7.32
C ALA A 17 -26.35 1.74 7.80
N TYR A 18 -26.64 1.30 9.03
CA TYR A 18 -26.12 0.06 9.60
C TYR A 18 -27.23 -1.00 9.72
N ASN A 19 -27.24 -1.93 8.77
CA ASN A 19 -28.06 -3.13 8.82
C ASN A 19 -27.33 -4.29 8.13
N PRO A 20 -26.54 -5.08 8.89
CA PRO A 20 -25.79 -6.21 8.37
C PRO A 20 -26.66 -7.28 7.68
N GLU A 21 -27.92 -7.45 8.09
CA GLU A 21 -28.83 -8.42 7.46
C GLU A 21 -29.27 -8.01 6.05
N GLU A 22 -29.30 -6.70 5.77
CA GLU A 22 -29.62 -6.14 4.45
C GLU A 22 -28.38 -5.87 3.58
N GLY A 23 -27.20 -6.17 4.12
CA GLY A 23 -25.91 -5.88 3.51
C GLY A 23 -25.51 -4.41 3.55
N LYS A 24 -26.03 -3.65 4.51
CA LYS A 24 -25.62 -2.27 4.79
C LYS A 24 -24.67 -2.27 5.99
N PHE A 25 -23.44 -1.83 5.80
CA PHE A 25 -22.45 -1.82 6.86
C PHE A 25 -21.57 -0.58 6.75
N ILE A 26 -21.72 0.32 7.72
CA ILE A 26 -20.83 1.47 7.92
C ILE A 26 -20.40 1.45 9.38
N MET A 27 -19.13 1.14 9.59
CA MET A 27 -18.49 1.15 10.89
C MET A 27 -17.06 1.63 10.71
N GLY A 28 -16.59 2.50 11.57
CA GLY A 28 -15.16 2.83 11.68
C GLY A 28 -14.70 2.68 13.11
N LEU A 29 -13.49 2.16 13.26
CA LEU A 29 -12.86 1.90 14.55
C LEU A 29 -11.57 2.72 14.60
N GLN A 30 -11.30 3.33 15.75
CA GLN A 30 -10.06 4.06 15.99
C GLN A 30 -8.89 3.11 16.24
N PHE A 31 -9.18 1.93 16.80
CA PHE A 31 -8.23 0.86 17.02
C PHE A 31 -8.18 -0.12 15.85
N HIS A 32 -7.14 -0.97 15.87
CA HIS A 32 -6.78 -1.90 14.80
C HIS A 32 -6.95 -3.35 15.26
N PRO A 33 -8.18 -3.94 15.17
CA PRO A 33 -8.41 -5.29 15.67
C PRO A 33 -7.60 -6.36 14.90
N GLU A 34 -7.11 -6.06 13.69
CA GLU A 34 -6.23 -6.95 12.92
C GLU A 34 -4.86 -7.13 13.60
N ARG A 35 -4.39 -6.13 14.34
CA ARG A 35 -3.11 -6.16 15.07
C ARG A 35 -3.21 -6.84 16.42
N MET A 36 -4.44 -6.97 16.93
CA MET A 36 -4.76 -7.63 18.18
C MET A 36 -5.00 -9.14 17.98
N ARG A 37 -4.70 -9.66 16.79
CA ARG A 37 -4.77 -11.09 16.47
C ARG A 37 -3.39 -11.71 16.66
N LYS A 38 -3.34 -12.86 17.35
CA LYS A 38 -2.09 -13.60 17.53
C LYS A 38 -1.59 -14.15 16.19
N PRO A 39 -0.27 -14.15 15.91
CA PRO A 39 0.29 -14.52 14.61
C PRO A 39 -0.10 -15.91 14.10
N ASP A 40 -0.29 -16.86 15.02
CA ASP A 40 -0.56 -18.28 14.70
C ASP A 40 -1.89 -18.77 15.29
N SER A 41 -2.79 -17.86 15.68
CA SER A 41 -4.08 -18.22 16.27
C SER A 41 -5.22 -17.35 15.75
N GLU A 42 -6.42 -17.90 15.78
CA GLU A 42 -7.68 -17.16 15.58
C GLU A 42 -8.11 -16.40 16.84
N GLU A 43 -7.32 -16.50 17.92
CA GLU A 43 -7.53 -15.74 19.14
C GLU A 43 -7.10 -14.29 18.99
N PHE A 44 -7.96 -13.41 19.52
CA PHE A 44 -7.71 -12.00 19.64
C PHE A 44 -7.45 -11.64 21.10
N ASP A 45 -6.65 -10.61 21.32
CA ASP A 45 -6.30 -10.11 22.66
C ASP A 45 -7.53 -9.64 23.44
N TYR A 46 -8.55 -9.16 22.72
CA TYR A 46 -9.83 -8.75 23.31
C TYR A 46 -11.01 -9.49 22.67
N PRO A 47 -12.00 -9.92 23.48
CA PRO A 47 -13.16 -10.68 23.00
C PRO A 47 -14.06 -9.88 22.06
N GLY A 48 -13.96 -8.54 22.06
CA GLY A 48 -14.71 -7.65 21.18
C GLY A 48 -14.18 -7.54 19.74
N CYS A 49 -12.88 -7.79 19.52
CA CYS A 49 -12.24 -7.63 18.21
C CYS A 49 -12.87 -8.47 17.08
N PRO A 50 -13.25 -9.75 17.30
CA PRO A 50 -13.85 -10.56 16.25
C PRO A 50 -15.21 -10.05 15.77
N PHE A 51 -15.96 -9.31 16.60
CA PHE A 51 -17.33 -8.92 16.29
C PHE A 51 -17.41 -7.99 15.08
N ALA A 52 -16.49 -7.04 14.96
CA ALA A 52 -16.44 -6.13 13.81
C ALA A 52 -16.32 -6.89 12.49
N TYR A 53 -15.44 -7.90 12.45
CA TYR A 53 -15.24 -8.74 11.26
C TYR A 53 -16.42 -9.69 11.00
N LYS A 54 -17.02 -10.25 12.05
CA LYS A 54 -18.20 -11.11 11.92
C LYS A 54 -19.38 -10.36 11.31
N GLU A 55 -19.67 -9.16 11.80
CA GLU A 55 -20.75 -8.32 11.27
C GLU A 55 -20.43 -7.80 9.86
N PHE A 56 -19.17 -7.48 9.58
CA PHE A 56 -18.75 -7.13 8.22
C PHE A 56 -18.96 -8.29 7.24
N ALA A 57 -18.49 -9.50 7.58
CA ALA A 57 -18.64 -10.68 6.74
C ALA A 57 -20.12 -11.01 6.49
N LYS A 58 -20.94 -10.90 7.54
CA LYS A 58 -22.40 -11.06 7.44
C LYS A 58 -23.01 -10.07 6.45
N ALA A 59 -22.64 -8.79 6.54
CA ALA A 59 -23.10 -7.76 5.62
C ALA A 59 -22.66 -8.02 4.18
N VAL A 60 -21.41 -8.44 3.96
CA VAL A 60 -20.91 -8.79 2.63
C VAL A 60 -21.71 -9.95 2.03
N LEU A 61 -21.97 -10.99 2.81
CA LEU A 61 -22.77 -12.14 2.35
C LEU A 61 -24.22 -11.73 2.02
N ALA A 62 -24.84 -10.90 2.85
CA ALA A 62 -26.18 -10.37 2.58
C ALA A 62 -26.21 -9.49 1.32
N TYR A 63 -25.21 -8.60 1.16
CA TYR A 63 -25.07 -7.76 -0.01
C TYR A 63 -24.84 -8.57 -1.29
N GLN A 64 -23.99 -9.59 -1.22
CA GLN A 64 -23.73 -10.51 -2.33
C GLN A 64 -25.01 -11.27 -2.72
N LYS A 65 -25.77 -11.79 -1.74
CA LYS A 65 -27.08 -12.43 -2.01
C LYS A 65 -28.03 -11.46 -2.70
N ARG A 66 -28.10 -10.21 -2.23
CA ARG A 66 -28.93 -9.16 -2.83
C ARG A 66 -28.51 -8.87 -4.27
N LEU A 67 -27.21 -8.71 -4.53
CA LEU A 67 -26.67 -8.53 -5.88
C LEU A 67 -26.95 -9.72 -6.77
N ASN A 68 -26.83 -10.94 -6.28
CA ASN A 68 -27.13 -12.16 -7.02
C ASN A 68 -28.63 -12.27 -7.35
N CYS A 69 -29.52 -11.81 -6.47
CA CYS A 69 -30.96 -11.71 -6.78
C CYS A 69 -31.27 -10.59 -7.80
N LEU A 70 -30.50 -9.50 -7.82
CA LEU A 70 -30.64 -8.41 -8.80
C LEU A 70 -30.05 -8.75 -10.17
N THR A 71 -28.94 -9.49 -10.19
CA THR A 71 -28.27 -9.98 -11.41
C THR A 71 -28.87 -11.29 -11.92
N SER A 72 -29.62 -12.02 -11.08
CA SER A 72 -30.59 -13.01 -11.55
C SER A 72 -31.78 -12.29 -12.18
N VAL A 73 -31.53 -11.64 -13.31
CA VAL A 73 -32.56 -11.45 -14.32
C VAL A 73 -33.19 -12.84 -14.51
N PRO A 74 -34.52 -12.99 -14.42
CA PRO A 74 -35.13 -14.26 -14.76
C PRO A 74 -34.58 -14.68 -16.12
N LYS A 75 -34.00 -15.87 -16.19
CA LYS A 75 -33.21 -16.40 -17.33
C LYS A 75 -33.97 -16.46 -18.66
N THR A 76 -35.19 -15.91 -18.71
CA THR A 76 -36.13 -15.96 -19.82
C THR A 76 -37.06 -14.73 -19.80
N LEU A 77 -36.51 -13.52 -19.78
CA LEU A 77 -37.23 -12.45 -20.49
C LEU A 77 -37.18 -12.84 -21.97
N LYS A 78 -38.28 -13.40 -22.50
CA LYS A 78 -38.46 -13.65 -23.94
C LYS A 78 -38.45 -12.30 -24.64
N LEU A 79 -37.25 -11.80 -24.94
CA LEU A 79 -37.06 -10.63 -25.78
C LEU A 79 -37.55 -11.00 -27.17
N ASP A 80 -38.40 -10.15 -27.72
CA ASP A 80 -38.81 -10.28 -29.12
C ASP A 80 -37.57 -10.29 -30.03
N ARG A 81 -37.66 -11.01 -31.15
CA ARG A 81 -36.54 -11.27 -32.07
C ARG A 81 -35.86 -9.99 -32.55
N GLU A 82 -36.59 -8.88 -32.60
CA GLU A 82 -36.09 -7.55 -32.93
C GLU A 82 -35.23 -6.92 -31.82
N MET A 83 -35.64 -7.06 -30.56
CA MET A 83 -34.92 -6.52 -29.42
C MET A 83 -33.59 -7.25 -29.17
N GLU A 84 -33.56 -8.56 -29.43
CA GLU A 84 -32.33 -9.36 -29.40
C GLU A 84 -31.32 -8.90 -30.47
N LYS A 85 -31.80 -8.56 -31.67
CA LYS A 85 -30.96 -8.00 -32.75
C LYS A 85 -30.37 -6.65 -32.33
N LYS A 86 -31.19 -5.74 -31.78
CA LYS A 86 -30.73 -4.43 -31.30
C LYS A 86 -29.68 -4.57 -30.19
N ARG A 87 -29.91 -5.48 -29.22
CA ARG A 87 -28.95 -5.79 -28.16
C ARG A 87 -27.61 -6.25 -28.72
N LYS A 88 -27.62 -7.15 -29.71
CA LYS A 88 -26.38 -7.64 -30.36
C LYS A 88 -25.61 -6.53 -31.08
N ILE A 89 -26.31 -5.60 -31.73
CA ILE A 89 -25.69 -4.44 -32.37
C ILE A 89 -24.99 -3.56 -31.34
N ILE A 90 -25.65 -3.28 -30.21
CA ILE A 90 -25.10 -2.47 -29.13
C ILE A 90 -23.83 -3.12 -28.56
N VAL A 91 -23.90 -4.39 -28.19
CA VAL A 91 -22.74 -5.12 -27.66
C VAL A 91 -21.57 -5.09 -28.65
N ARG A 92 -21.83 -5.34 -29.93
CA ARG A 92 -20.81 -5.29 -30.98
C ARG A 92 -20.19 -3.90 -31.12
N SER A 93 -20.99 -2.84 -31.03
CA SER A 93 -20.50 -1.46 -31.13
C SER A 93 -19.58 -1.08 -29.96
N PHE A 94 -19.92 -1.49 -28.73
CA PHE A 94 -19.07 -1.25 -27.56
C PHE A 94 -17.78 -2.08 -27.60
N SER A 95 -17.84 -3.33 -28.07
CA SER A 95 -16.62 -4.13 -28.27
C SER A 95 -15.69 -3.51 -29.32
N LEU A 96 -16.25 -2.97 -30.41
CA LEU A 96 -15.47 -2.27 -31.43
C LEU A 96 -14.83 -1.01 -30.88
N ALA A 97 -15.59 -0.19 -30.14
CA ALA A 97 -15.07 1.00 -29.50
C ALA A 97 -13.94 0.66 -28.52
N ARG A 98 -14.11 -0.38 -27.69
CA ARG A 98 -13.07 -0.85 -26.77
C ARG A 98 -11.76 -1.17 -27.49
N ASN A 99 -11.83 -1.94 -28.58
CA ASN A 99 -10.65 -2.30 -29.36
C ASN A 99 -9.95 -1.08 -29.98
N ILE A 100 -10.69 -0.03 -30.34
CA ILE A 100 -10.12 1.23 -30.86
C ILE A 100 -9.40 2.01 -29.75
N TYR A 101 -9.99 2.08 -28.55
CA TYR A 101 -9.37 2.76 -27.41
C TYR A 101 -8.18 1.98 -26.82
N GLU A 102 -8.22 0.65 -26.85
CA GLU A 102 -7.10 -0.21 -26.45
C GLU A 102 -5.96 -0.20 -27.49
N GLY A 103 -6.29 -0.18 -28.79
CA GLY A 103 -5.31 -0.20 -29.89
C GLY A 103 -4.65 1.15 -30.21
N GLY A 104 -5.18 2.28 -29.72
CA GLY A 104 -4.64 3.61 -29.98
C GLY A 104 -3.42 4.01 -29.15
N ARG A 105 -2.83 3.07 -28.38
CA ARG A 105 -1.68 3.33 -27.48
C ARG A 105 -0.32 2.93 -28.07
N GLU A 106 -0.20 2.82 -29.39
CA GLU A 106 1.10 2.86 -30.05
C GLU A 106 1.59 4.30 -30.12
N ILE A 107 2.31 4.72 -29.08
CA ILE A 107 3.48 5.63 -29.06
C ILE A 107 3.70 5.95 -27.57
N ASN A 108 4.78 5.38 -27.02
CA ASN A 108 5.32 5.52 -25.65
C ASN A 108 4.79 4.52 -24.59
N SER A 109 5.10 3.23 -24.77
CA SER A 109 5.12 2.26 -23.66
C SER A 109 6.57 1.83 -23.37
N SER A 110 7.27 2.57 -22.53
CA SER A 110 8.46 2.04 -21.82
C SER A 110 8.23 1.86 -20.33
N LYS A 111 6.98 1.97 -19.86
CA LYS A 111 6.59 1.56 -18.50
C LYS A 111 5.21 0.94 -18.55
N GLU A 112 5.15 -0.39 -18.66
CA GLU A 112 4.01 -1.15 -18.13
C GLU A 112 4.02 -0.99 -16.62
N SER A 113 3.37 0.04 -16.11
CA SER A 113 3.05 0.12 -14.69
C SER A 113 1.89 -0.85 -14.42
N GLU A 114 2.10 -1.89 -13.62
CA GLU A 114 1.10 -2.89 -13.18
C GLU A 114 -0.08 -2.30 -12.37
N LEU A 115 -0.17 -0.97 -12.24
CA LEU A 115 -1.10 -0.28 -11.36
C LEU A 115 -2.38 0.13 -12.10
N GLU A 116 -3.53 -0.13 -11.48
CA GLU A 116 -4.84 0.30 -11.98
C GLU A 116 -4.93 1.83 -12.11
N ALA A 117 -5.74 2.30 -13.08
CA ALA A 117 -5.98 3.72 -13.30
C ALA A 117 -6.50 4.39 -12.01
N GLY A 118 -5.73 5.36 -11.47
CA GLY A 118 -6.01 6.04 -10.19
C GLY A 118 -5.08 5.65 -9.03
N ALA A 119 -4.25 4.62 -9.19
CA ALA A 119 -3.24 4.21 -8.20
C ALA A 119 -1.87 4.89 -8.40
N GLU A 120 -1.77 5.87 -9.31
CA GLU A 120 -0.54 6.60 -9.66
C GLU A 120 0.11 7.30 -8.45
N PHE A 121 -0.68 7.67 -7.44
CA PHE A 121 -0.19 8.27 -6.19
C PHE A 121 0.69 7.32 -5.34
N LEU A 122 0.59 6.00 -5.52
CA LEU A 122 1.39 5.02 -4.79
C LEU A 122 2.83 4.89 -5.34
N GLU A 123 3.10 5.34 -6.57
CA GLU A 123 4.47 5.38 -7.10
C GLU A 123 5.34 6.41 -6.37
N SER A 124 4.73 7.49 -5.87
CA SER A 124 5.40 8.48 -5.04
C SER A 124 5.63 7.99 -3.60
N ASN A 125 6.44 6.93 -3.45
CA ASN A 125 7.09 6.57 -2.20
C ASN A 125 8.12 7.64 -1.81
N THR A 126 7.66 8.85 -1.50
CA THR A 126 8.48 9.83 -0.78
C THR A 126 8.61 9.32 0.64
N ALA A 127 9.78 8.79 0.99
CA ALA A 127 10.07 8.40 2.37
C ALA A 127 9.81 9.61 3.29
N LEU A 128 8.89 9.48 4.24
CA LEU A 128 8.54 10.53 5.18
C LEU A 128 9.77 10.90 6.03
N SER A 129 9.96 12.19 6.31
CA SER A 129 11.00 12.63 7.24
C SER A 129 10.70 12.17 8.67
N LEU A 130 11.75 12.04 9.49
CA LEU A 130 11.68 11.63 10.90
C LEU A 130 10.67 12.47 11.71
N GLN A 131 10.61 13.77 11.40
CA GLN A 131 9.73 14.73 12.07
C GLN A 131 8.26 14.55 11.66
N GLN A 132 8.00 14.28 10.37
CA GLN A 132 6.65 13.98 9.87
C GLN A 132 6.11 12.69 10.47
N GLU A 133 6.96 11.66 10.57
CA GLU A 133 6.56 10.37 11.15
C GLU A 133 6.27 10.48 12.66
N THR A 134 7.09 11.23 13.41
CA THR A 134 6.87 11.48 14.84
C THR A 134 5.55 12.19 15.08
N ARG A 135 5.24 13.19 14.24
CA ARG A 135 3.97 13.92 14.30
C ARG A 135 2.78 13.02 13.97
N LEU A 136 2.90 12.15 12.96
CA LEU A 136 1.85 11.18 12.60
C LEU A 136 1.59 10.20 13.75
N LYS A 137 2.63 9.71 14.42
CA LYS A 137 2.50 8.86 15.62
C LYS A 137 1.81 9.59 16.78
N GLN A 138 2.15 10.85 17.03
CA GLN A 138 1.50 11.67 18.06
C GLN A 138 0.01 11.90 17.77
N MET A 139 -0.38 11.91 16.49
CA MET A 139 -1.77 12.04 16.05
C MET A 139 -2.51 10.69 15.98
N GLY A 140 -1.90 9.59 16.44
CA GLY A 140 -2.51 8.25 16.46
C GLY A 140 -2.48 7.53 15.12
N ALA A 141 -1.77 8.04 14.10
CA ALA A 141 -1.66 7.37 12.82
C ALA A 141 -0.69 6.19 12.88
N THR A 142 -1.16 5.00 12.50
CA THR A 142 -0.28 3.83 12.41
C THR A 142 0.48 3.82 11.09
N VAL A 143 1.76 4.19 11.12
CA VAL A 143 2.65 4.14 9.95
C VAL A 143 3.21 2.72 9.78
N ARG A 144 2.97 2.08 8.63
CA ARG A 144 3.51 0.76 8.30
C ARG A 144 5.01 0.89 7.99
N ASN A 145 5.85 -0.05 8.46
CA ASN A 145 7.32 -0.07 8.27
C ASN A 145 8.13 1.10 8.89
N ALA A 146 7.48 1.98 9.66
CA ALA A 146 8.11 3.07 10.39
C ALA A 146 9.22 2.62 11.36
N SER A 147 9.00 1.52 12.08
CA SER A 147 9.92 1.05 13.12
C SER A 147 11.27 0.60 12.56
N SER A 148 11.30 -0.12 11.43
CA SER A 148 12.57 -0.65 10.90
C SER A 148 13.46 0.44 10.28
N TYR A 149 12.86 1.48 9.67
CA TYR A 149 13.62 2.62 9.16
C TYR A 149 14.19 3.46 10.30
N LEU A 150 13.39 3.78 11.32
CA LEU A 150 13.85 4.49 12.51
C LEU A 150 14.92 3.72 13.28
N GLU A 151 14.78 2.40 13.40
CA GLU A 151 15.77 1.54 14.04
C GLU A 151 17.09 1.54 13.26
N ARG A 152 17.06 1.47 11.92
CA ARG A 152 18.27 1.61 11.09
C ARG A 152 18.93 2.97 11.23
N LEU A 153 18.15 4.06 11.31
CA LEU A 153 18.71 5.39 11.53
C LEU A 153 19.38 5.52 12.89
N LYS A 154 18.73 5.05 13.97
CA LYS A 154 19.31 5.04 15.32
C LYS A 154 20.59 4.21 15.39
N LEU A 155 20.59 3.01 14.82
CA LEU A 155 21.78 2.16 14.75
C LEU A 155 22.92 2.83 13.97
N ASN A 156 22.63 3.59 12.92
CA ASN A 156 23.63 4.35 12.19
C ASN A 156 24.18 5.53 13.01
N GLU A 157 23.33 6.24 13.74
CA GLU A 157 23.73 7.34 14.63
C GLU A 157 24.61 6.84 15.78
N GLU A 158 24.26 5.71 16.40
CA GLU A 158 25.08 5.05 17.43
C GLU A 158 26.44 4.60 16.89
N LYS A 159 26.46 4.03 15.67
CA LYS A 159 27.71 3.65 14.98
C LYS A 159 28.59 4.86 14.69
N GLU A 160 28.00 5.98 14.25
CA GLU A 160 28.72 7.21 13.99
C GLU A 160 29.33 7.79 15.26
N GLN A 161 28.56 7.85 16.35
CA GLN A 161 29.05 8.34 17.66
C GLN A 161 30.20 7.47 18.18
N LEU A 162 30.09 6.15 18.04
CA LEU A 162 31.16 5.23 18.43
C LEU A 162 32.41 5.45 17.57
N ALA A 163 32.26 5.57 16.25
CA ALA A 163 33.35 5.85 15.33
C ALA A 163 34.05 7.17 15.68
N ARG A 164 33.31 8.25 15.93
CA ARG A 164 33.85 9.55 16.38
C ARG A 164 34.64 9.43 17.68
N LYS A 165 34.15 8.64 18.65
CA LYS A 165 34.84 8.41 19.93
C LYS A 165 36.13 7.61 19.77
N VAL A 166 36.16 6.65 18.85
CA VAL A 166 37.36 5.85 18.54
C VAL A 166 38.38 6.69 17.79
N MET A 167 37.95 7.39 16.73
CA MET A 167 38.79 8.28 15.93
C MET A 167 39.36 9.43 16.77
N GLY A 168 38.60 9.97 17.72
CA GLY A 168 39.11 10.99 18.65
C GLY A 168 40.19 10.50 19.63
N LYS A 169 40.37 9.18 19.79
CA LYS A 169 41.45 8.58 20.60
C LYS A 169 42.67 8.20 19.77
N MET A 170 42.58 8.25 18.44
CA MET A 170 43.68 7.90 17.56
C MET A 170 44.69 9.05 17.49
N PRO A 171 45.99 8.76 17.40
CA PRO A 171 47.00 9.77 17.10
C PRO A 171 46.84 10.28 15.66
N VAL A 172 47.38 11.48 15.40
CA VAL A 172 47.16 12.20 14.14
C VAL A 172 47.68 11.42 12.93
N GLU A 173 48.79 10.69 13.08
CA GLU A 173 49.36 9.88 12.00
C GLU A 173 48.40 8.75 11.58
N GLN A 174 47.85 8.02 12.55
CA GLN A 174 46.89 6.93 12.27
C GLN A 174 45.58 7.46 11.67
N LEU A 175 45.15 8.65 12.08
CA LEU A 175 43.97 9.29 11.51
C LEU A 175 44.18 9.71 10.05
N SER A 176 45.38 10.23 9.74
CA SER A 176 45.79 10.59 8.39
C SER A 176 45.86 9.37 7.48
N ASP A 177 46.47 8.28 7.95
CA ASP A 177 46.55 7.02 7.22
C ASP A 177 45.14 6.46 6.94
N LEU A 178 44.27 6.46 7.95
CA LEU A 178 42.87 6.03 7.81
C LEU A 178 42.10 6.87 6.79
N MET A 179 42.30 8.19 6.80
CA MET A 179 41.66 9.09 5.85
C MET A 179 42.15 8.86 4.41
N SER A 180 43.45 8.64 4.23
CA SER A 180 44.03 8.31 2.93
C SER A 180 43.48 6.99 2.38
N PHE A 181 43.32 5.98 3.24
CA PHE A 181 42.73 4.69 2.89
C PHE A 181 41.28 4.82 2.44
N TYR A 182 40.42 5.55 3.18
CA TYR A 182 39.04 5.75 2.78
C TYR A 182 38.91 6.55 1.48
N HIS A 183 39.81 7.50 1.22
CA HIS A 183 39.83 8.23 -0.04
C HIS A 183 40.16 7.31 -1.23
N MET A 184 41.19 6.47 -1.08
CA MET A 184 41.57 5.47 -2.08
C MET A 184 40.41 4.49 -2.35
N MET A 185 39.75 4.00 -1.32
CA MET A 185 38.58 3.13 -1.46
C MET A 185 37.42 3.83 -2.16
N GLY A 186 37.18 5.10 -1.86
CA GLY A 186 36.17 5.92 -2.53
C GLY A 186 36.43 6.06 -4.04
N GLN A 187 37.70 6.27 -4.42
CA GLN A 187 38.11 6.31 -5.83
C GLN A 187 37.89 4.97 -6.53
N ILE A 188 38.37 3.87 -5.94
CA ILE A 188 38.18 2.51 -6.49
C ILE A 188 36.68 2.19 -6.65
N CYS A 189 35.86 2.49 -5.65
CA CYS A 189 34.42 2.27 -5.74
C CYS A 189 33.76 3.10 -6.85
N SER A 190 34.18 4.36 -7.01
CA SER A 190 33.66 5.24 -8.07
C SER A 190 34.02 4.70 -9.45
N GLU A 191 35.28 4.31 -9.67
CA GLU A 191 35.72 3.70 -10.93
C GLU A 191 34.94 2.42 -11.28
N VAL A 192 34.74 1.53 -10.28
CA VAL A 192 34.00 0.29 -10.48
C VAL A 192 32.53 0.57 -10.77
N LEU A 193 31.92 1.56 -10.10
CA LEU A 193 30.54 1.95 -10.32
C LEU A 193 30.35 2.55 -11.72
N GLU A 194 31.24 3.44 -12.14
CA GLU A 194 31.23 4.04 -13.47
C GLU A 194 31.38 3.00 -14.57
N ARG A 195 32.27 2.01 -14.40
CA ARG A 195 32.41 0.89 -15.34
C ARG A 195 31.14 0.05 -15.43
N LYS A 196 30.47 -0.22 -14.30
CA LYS A 196 29.19 -0.94 -14.31
C LYS A 196 28.09 -0.15 -15.01
N LEU A 197 28.01 1.15 -14.78
CA LEU A 197 27.02 2.02 -15.43
C LEU A 197 27.27 2.13 -16.94
N HIS A 198 28.52 2.27 -17.38
CA HIS A 198 28.86 2.32 -18.81
C HIS A 198 28.72 0.96 -19.51
N GLY A 199 28.95 -0.15 -18.81
CA GLY A 199 28.71 -1.51 -19.31
C GLY A 199 27.23 -1.78 -19.60
N ILE A 200 26.31 -1.19 -18.82
CA ILE A 200 24.86 -1.30 -19.05
C ILE A 200 24.41 -0.50 -20.29
N VAL A 201 25.08 0.61 -20.60
CA VAL A 201 24.76 1.46 -21.76
C VAL A 201 25.24 0.85 -23.09
N SER A 202 26.19 -0.08 -23.06
CA SER A 202 26.78 -0.69 -24.27
C SER A 202 26.13 -2.01 -24.71
N GLU A 203 25.12 -2.51 -23.98
CA GLU A 203 24.31 -3.70 -24.36
C GLU A 203 22.99 -3.34 -25.08
N ILE A 204 22.84 -2.12 -25.59
CA ILE A 204 21.75 -1.78 -26.52
C ILE A 204 22.31 -1.92 -27.94
N PRO A 205 22.02 -3.02 -28.68
CA PRO A 205 22.47 -3.16 -30.05
C PRO A 205 21.68 -2.20 -30.95
N SER A 206 22.41 -1.45 -31.75
CA SER A 206 21.93 -0.64 -32.87
C SER A 206 21.16 -1.45 -33.91
#